data_AF-A0A7K2CQ45-F1
#
_entry.id   AF-A0A7K2CQ45-F1
#
_cell.length_a   1.000
_cell.length_b   1.000
_cell.length_c   1.000
_cell.angle_alpha   90.00
_cell.angle_beta   90.00
_cell.angle_gamma   90.00
#
_symmetry.space_group_name_H-M   'P 1'
#
loop_
_entity.id
_entity.type
_entity.pdbx_description
1 polymer ?
#
loop_
_entity_poly.entity_id
_entity_poly.type
_entity_poly.pdbx_seq_one_letter_code
_entity_poly.pdbx_strand_id
1 'polypeptide(L)'
;PSPATDPIPGGDLPSNLDALAASVAAAAGLERPLADRLVRLYGSETSQVLALGPQPIVPGGRVVAGEVEWAVQVEGALTLEDLIYRRTRAAWFSPGERDDLLAPTASLMGDLLGWDDARTAAEIDAVRVRYDSELQFKVDP
;
A
#
# COMPACT_ATOMS: atom_id res chain seq x y z
N PRO A 1 18.42 21.22 -17.53
CA PRO A 1 17.27 22.10 -17.21
C PRO A 1 17.18 22.24 -15.69
N SER A 2 16.80 23.41 -15.17
CA SER A 2 16.54 23.57 -13.73
C SER A 2 15.27 22.79 -13.36
N PRO A 3 15.21 22.17 -12.17
CA PRO A 3 14.01 21.49 -11.71
C PRO A 3 12.84 22.48 -11.60
N ALA A 4 11.63 21.99 -11.86
CA ALA A 4 10.41 22.75 -11.61
C ALA A 4 10.30 23.09 -10.11
N THR A 5 9.69 24.22 -9.80
CA THR A 5 9.45 24.69 -8.43
C THR A 5 8.15 24.18 -7.84
N ASP A 6 7.28 23.62 -8.67
CA ASP A 6 6.01 23.07 -8.22
C ASP A 6 6.26 21.81 -7.38
N PRO A 7 5.49 21.60 -6.30
CA PRO A 7 5.57 20.37 -5.53
C PRO A 7 5.32 19.16 -6.43
N ILE A 8 6.07 18.08 -6.17
CA ILE A 8 5.74 16.77 -6.73
C ILE A 8 4.41 16.26 -6.15
N PRO A 9 3.73 15.31 -6.82
CA PRO A 9 2.56 14.64 -6.27
C PRO A 9 2.79 14.16 -4.81
N GLY A 10 1.80 14.37 -3.95
CA GLY A 10 1.88 14.12 -2.50
C GLY A 10 2.76 15.10 -1.71
N GLY A 11 3.53 15.96 -2.39
CA GLY A 11 4.52 16.87 -1.80
C GLY A 11 4.02 18.26 -1.43
N ASP A 12 2.77 18.60 -1.73
CA ASP A 12 2.15 19.87 -1.31
C ASP A 12 1.70 19.79 0.15
N LEU A 13 2.70 19.75 1.02
CA LEU A 13 2.55 19.43 2.43
C LEU A 13 2.53 20.70 3.28
N PRO A 14 1.79 20.71 4.39
CA PRO A 14 2.05 21.67 5.45
C PRO A 14 3.47 21.46 5.97
N SER A 15 4.06 22.49 6.58
CA SER A 15 5.41 22.42 7.15
C SER A 15 5.57 21.35 8.26
N ASN A 16 4.47 20.73 8.70
CA ASN A 16 4.45 19.72 9.75
C ASN A 16 3.60 18.49 9.36
N LEU A 17 4.26 17.36 9.10
CA LEU A 17 3.63 16.06 8.80
C LEU A 17 2.82 15.50 9.97
N ASP A 18 3.23 15.75 11.21
CA ASP A 18 2.52 15.27 12.41
C ASP A 18 1.15 15.93 12.53
N ALA A 19 1.07 17.23 12.23
CA ALA A 19 -0.20 17.96 12.18
C ALA A 19 -1.12 17.44 11.05
N LEU A 20 -0.56 17.12 9.89
CA LEU A 20 -1.32 16.52 8.78
C LEU A 20 -1.86 15.15 9.19
N ALA A 21 -1.01 14.28 9.74
CA ALA A 21 -1.44 12.99 10.23
C ALA A 21 -2.55 13.18 11.27
N ALA A 22 -2.34 14.02 12.29
CA ALA A 22 -3.32 14.35 13.33
C ALA A 22 -4.71 14.67 12.75
N SER A 23 -4.74 15.56 11.76
CA SER A 23 -5.95 15.92 11.03
C SER A 23 -6.57 14.72 10.30
N VAL A 24 -5.78 13.93 9.56
CA VAL A 24 -6.24 12.76 8.82
C VAL A 24 -6.95 11.75 9.73
N ALA A 25 -6.35 11.34 10.84
CA ALA A 25 -7.02 10.33 11.67
C ALA A 25 -8.22 10.88 12.45
N ALA A 26 -8.25 12.19 12.75
CA ALA A 26 -9.46 12.79 13.30
C ALA A 26 -10.61 12.78 12.28
N ALA A 27 -10.32 13.12 11.02
CA ALA A 27 -11.30 13.15 9.94
C ALA A 27 -11.80 11.76 9.53
N ALA A 28 -10.89 10.78 9.44
CA ALA A 28 -11.20 9.42 8.98
C ALA A 28 -11.49 8.42 10.12
N GLY A 29 -11.43 8.86 11.38
CA GLY A 29 -11.64 7.98 12.55
C GLY A 29 -10.60 6.87 12.70
N LEU A 30 -9.36 7.10 12.21
CA LEU A 30 -8.29 6.10 12.23
C LEU A 30 -7.46 6.19 13.51
N GLU A 31 -6.79 5.09 13.84
CA GLU A 31 -5.74 5.11 14.85
C GLU A 31 -4.53 5.93 14.37
N ARG A 32 -3.81 6.55 15.32
CA ARG A 32 -2.67 7.42 14.99
C ARG A 32 -1.59 6.71 14.15
N PRO A 33 -1.14 5.50 14.50
CA PRO A 33 -0.08 4.83 13.74
C PRO A 33 -0.45 4.54 12.28
N LEU A 34 -1.72 4.33 11.98
CA LEU A 34 -2.20 4.10 10.62
C LEU A 34 -2.20 5.40 9.82
N ALA A 35 -2.72 6.50 10.38
CA ALA A 35 -2.69 7.79 9.72
C ALA A 35 -1.25 8.29 9.49
N ASP A 36 -0.35 8.09 10.46
CA ASP A 36 1.06 8.44 10.34
C ASP A 36 1.73 7.65 9.21
N ARG A 37 1.39 6.36 9.07
CA ARG A 37 1.89 5.53 7.97
C ARG A 37 1.42 6.07 6.63
N LEU A 38 0.12 6.32 6.48
CA LEU A 38 -0.46 6.78 5.22
C LEU A 38 0.09 8.15 4.81
N VAL A 39 0.18 9.11 5.75
CA VAL A 39 0.77 10.43 5.48
C VAL A 39 2.25 10.32 5.09
N ARG A 40 3.00 9.36 5.64
CA ARG A 40 4.39 9.13 5.22
C ARG A 40 4.51 8.54 3.82
N LEU A 41 3.50 7.82 3.33
CA LEU A 41 3.51 7.22 1.99
C LEU A 41 2.95 8.18 0.93
N TYR A 42 1.83 8.85 1.24
CA TYR A 42 1.03 9.59 0.26
C TYR A 42 1.03 11.10 0.50
N GLY A 43 1.54 11.56 1.65
CA GLY A 43 1.58 12.98 1.96
C GLY A 43 0.21 13.64 1.86
N SER A 44 0.12 14.71 1.06
CA SER A 44 -1.12 15.46 0.84
C SER A 44 -2.23 14.65 0.16
N GLU A 45 -1.89 13.56 -0.54
CA GLU A 45 -2.83 12.69 -1.26
C GLU A 45 -3.50 11.66 -0.34
N THR A 46 -3.09 11.56 0.92
CA THR A 46 -3.64 10.61 1.91
C THR A 46 -5.16 10.65 2.00
N SER A 47 -5.75 11.85 1.94
CA SER A 47 -7.21 12.01 2.01
C SER A 47 -7.93 11.41 0.79
N GLN A 48 -7.31 11.47 -0.38
CA GLN A 48 -7.83 10.90 -1.61
C GLN A 48 -7.75 9.37 -1.59
N VAL A 49 -6.63 8.82 -1.10
CA VAL A 49 -6.48 7.38 -0.85
C VAL A 49 -7.57 6.89 0.11
N LEU A 50 -7.78 7.59 1.22
CA LEU A 50 -8.79 7.20 2.21
C LEU A 50 -10.22 7.34 1.70
N ALA A 51 -10.49 8.24 0.76
CA ALA A 51 -11.81 8.37 0.15
C ALA A 51 -12.20 7.14 -0.69
N LEU A 52 -11.22 6.37 -1.18
CA LEU A 52 -11.43 5.13 -1.92
C LEU A 52 -11.70 3.93 -0.98
N GLY A 53 -11.35 4.03 0.30
CA GLY A 53 -11.63 3.00 1.29
C GLY A 53 -10.73 3.08 2.51
N PRO A 54 -11.20 3.62 3.65
CA PRO A 54 -10.38 3.79 4.84
C PRO A 54 -10.24 2.51 5.69
N GLN A 55 -11.03 1.48 5.41
CA GLN A 55 -11.04 0.23 6.16
C GLN A 55 -9.78 -0.61 5.89
N PRO A 56 -9.14 -1.16 6.94
CA PRO A 56 -8.11 -2.18 6.79
C PRO A 56 -8.63 -3.40 6.02
N ILE A 57 -7.80 -3.95 5.14
CA ILE A 57 -8.14 -5.13 4.35
C ILE A 57 -8.16 -6.39 5.22
N VAL A 58 -7.18 -6.49 6.13
CA VAL A 58 -7.10 -7.53 7.16
C VAL A 58 -7.59 -6.93 8.48
N PRO A 59 -8.40 -7.63 9.30
CA PRO A 59 -8.82 -7.14 10.61
C PRO A 59 -7.64 -6.75 11.50
N GLY A 60 -7.60 -5.50 11.97
CA GLY A 60 -6.48 -4.95 12.76
C GLY A 60 -5.21 -4.67 11.93
N GLY A 61 -5.30 -4.79 10.61
CA GLY A 61 -4.22 -4.60 9.66
C GLY A 61 -3.87 -3.14 9.36
N ARG A 62 -2.78 -2.94 8.61
CA ARG A 62 -2.24 -1.60 8.32
C ARG A 62 -2.44 -1.14 6.87
N VAL A 63 -2.77 -2.07 5.98
CA VAL A 63 -3.08 -1.76 4.57
C VAL A 63 -4.58 -1.57 4.43
N VAL A 64 -4.99 -0.44 3.87
CA VAL A 64 -6.42 -0.12 3.67
C VAL A 64 -6.84 -0.35 2.22
N ALA A 65 -8.14 -0.59 2.00
CA ALA A 65 -8.67 -0.90 0.67
C ALA A 65 -8.34 0.19 -0.37
N GLY A 66 -8.38 1.46 0.04
CA GLY A 66 -8.07 2.59 -0.83
C GLY A 66 -6.64 2.61 -1.37
N GLU A 67 -5.66 2.00 -0.67
CA GLU A 67 -4.28 1.88 -1.18
C GLU A 67 -4.22 0.97 -2.42
N VAL A 68 -5.10 -0.02 -2.54
CA VAL A 68 -5.13 -0.93 -3.70
C VAL A 68 -5.65 -0.19 -4.93
N GLU A 69 -6.76 0.51 -4.79
CA GLU A 69 -7.35 1.26 -5.90
C GLU A 69 -6.44 2.41 -6.33
N TRP A 70 -5.86 3.14 -5.38
CA TRP A 70 -4.89 4.20 -5.67
C TRP A 70 -3.66 3.66 -6.38
N ALA A 71 -3.10 2.55 -5.90
CA ALA A 71 -1.93 1.92 -6.51
C ALA A 71 -2.19 1.57 -7.98
N VAL A 72 -3.37 1.03 -8.32
CA VAL A 72 -3.72 0.65 -9.69
C VAL A 72 -4.02 1.86 -10.56
N GLN A 73 -4.94 2.73 -10.12
CA GLN A 73 -5.48 3.78 -10.98
C GLN A 73 -4.57 5.01 -11.09
N VAL A 74 -3.78 5.30 -10.05
CA VAL A 74 -2.95 6.52 -9.98
C VAL A 74 -1.47 6.19 -10.08
N GLU A 75 -1.02 5.13 -9.40
CA GLU A 75 0.42 4.79 -9.34
C GLU A 75 0.84 3.69 -10.32
N GLY A 76 -0.08 3.21 -11.16
CA GLY A 76 0.19 2.25 -12.24
C GLY A 76 0.71 0.88 -11.78
N ALA A 77 0.24 0.39 -10.63
CA ALA A 77 0.53 -0.96 -10.17
C ALA A 77 -0.19 -1.99 -11.07
N LEU A 78 0.58 -2.88 -11.69
CA LEU A 78 0.07 -3.89 -12.64
C LEU A 78 0.24 -5.34 -12.16
N THR A 79 0.93 -5.54 -11.05
CA THR A 79 1.16 -6.86 -10.44
C THR A 79 0.92 -6.78 -8.94
N LEU A 80 0.62 -7.91 -8.31
CA LEU A 80 0.49 -7.96 -6.85
C LEU A 80 1.81 -7.60 -6.16
N GLU A 81 2.94 -7.90 -6.80
CA GLU A 81 4.26 -7.50 -6.33
C GLU A 81 4.44 -5.96 -6.29
N ASP A 82 3.93 -5.22 -7.30
CA ASP A 82 3.94 -3.75 -7.30
C ASP A 82 3.28 -3.20 -6.04
N LEU A 83 2.11 -3.73 -5.70
CA LEU A 83 1.36 -3.31 -4.53
C LEU A 83 2.12 -3.67 -3.23
N ILE A 84 2.46 -4.95 -3.07
CA ILE A 84 2.96 -5.51 -1.81
C ILE A 84 4.38 -5.02 -1.48
N TYR A 85 5.26 -4.93 -2.47
CA TYR A 85 6.66 -4.56 -2.25
C TYR A 85 6.94 -3.08 -2.46
N ARG A 86 6.28 -2.42 -3.42
CA ARG A 86 6.64 -1.05 -3.84
C ARG A 86 5.69 0.01 -3.30
N ARG A 87 4.37 -0.14 -3.47
CA ARG A 87 3.40 0.91 -3.09
C ARG A 87 3.09 0.91 -1.60
N THR A 88 2.72 -0.24 -1.05
CA THR A 88 2.39 -0.36 0.38
C THR A 88 3.60 -0.68 1.25
N ARG A 89 4.62 -1.31 0.64
CA ARG A 89 5.82 -1.87 1.31
C ARG A 89 5.46 -2.88 2.42
N ALA A 90 4.28 -3.48 2.34
CA ALA A 90 3.75 -4.41 3.34
C ALA A 90 4.67 -5.62 3.56
N ALA A 91 5.35 -6.08 2.51
CA ALA A 91 6.35 -7.16 2.60
C ALA A 91 7.39 -6.94 3.72
N TRP A 92 7.75 -5.67 3.97
CA TRP A 92 8.82 -5.31 4.92
C TRP A 92 8.29 -4.80 6.27
N PHE A 93 7.17 -4.07 6.26
CA PHE A 93 6.69 -3.32 7.42
C PHE A 93 5.38 -3.87 8.03
N SER A 94 4.84 -4.93 7.45
CA SER A 94 3.62 -5.61 7.89
C SER A 94 3.80 -7.15 7.93
N PRO A 95 4.88 -7.69 8.52
CA PRO A 95 5.16 -9.14 8.47
C PRO A 95 4.07 -10.00 9.13
N GLY A 96 3.34 -9.46 10.12
CA GLY A 96 2.27 -10.19 10.83
C GLY A 96 0.98 -10.37 10.02
N GLU A 97 0.78 -9.62 8.95
CA GLU A 97 -0.41 -9.70 8.07
C GLU A 97 -0.03 -10.06 6.62
N ARG A 98 1.26 -10.30 6.34
CA ARG A 98 1.80 -10.37 4.98
C ARG A 98 1.15 -11.46 4.10
N ASP A 99 0.82 -12.59 4.72
CA ASP A 99 0.26 -13.76 4.02
C ASP A 99 -1.26 -13.60 3.88
N ASP A 100 -1.90 -13.06 4.90
CA ASP A 100 -3.34 -12.76 4.93
C ASP A 100 -3.73 -11.63 3.97
N LEU A 101 -2.79 -10.76 3.61
CA LEU A 101 -3.01 -9.69 2.64
C LEU A 101 -3.13 -10.20 1.20
N LEU A 102 -2.48 -11.31 0.82
CA LEU A 102 -2.28 -11.68 -0.57
C LEU A 102 -3.59 -11.94 -1.31
N ALA A 103 -4.45 -12.81 -0.78
CA ALA A 103 -5.72 -13.15 -1.41
C ALA A 103 -6.68 -11.95 -1.57
N PRO A 104 -6.99 -11.16 -0.51
CA PRO A 104 -7.92 -10.05 -0.65
C PRO A 104 -7.37 -8.92 -1.52
N THR A 105 -6.07 -8.61 -1.46
CA THR A 105 -5.48 -7.59 -2.34
C THR A 105 -5.43 -8.05 -3.80
N ALA A 106 -5.12 -9.31 -4.06
CA ALA A 106 -5.16 -9.87 -5.41
C ALA A 106 -6.58 -9.88 -5.99
N SER A 107 -7.60 -10.18 -5.18
CA SER A 107 -9.00 -10.09 -5.61
C SER A 107 -9.37 -8.67 -6.02
N LEU A 108 -9.05 -7.67 -5.19
CA LEU A 108 -9.33 -6.26 -5.49
C LEU A 108 -8.58 -5.77 -6.74
N MET A 109 -7.30 -6.12 -6.88
CA MET A 109 -6.54 -5.81 -8.09
C MET A 109 -7.11 -6.53 -9.33
N GLY A 110 -7.55 -7.78 -9.17
CA GLY A 110 -8.17 -8.56 -10.24
C GLY A 110 -9.46 -7.94 -10.75
N ASP A 111 -10.32 -7.46 -9.85
CA ASP A 111 -11.55 -6.74 -10.20
C ASP A 111 -11.25 -5.45 -10.99
N LEU A 112 -10.18 -4.73 -10.62
CA LEU A 112 -9.78 -3.48 -11.27
C LEU A 112 -9.08 -3.70 -12.62
N LEU A 113 -8.26 -4.75 -12.74
CA LEU A 113 -7.41 -5.02 -13.90
C LEU A 113 -7.99 -6.06 -14.86
N GLY A 114 -9.13 -6.67 -14.51
CA GLY A 114 -9.80 -7.71 -15.30
C GLY A 114 -9.04 -9.04 -15.30
N TRP A 115 -8.46 -9.43 -14.16
CA TRP A 115 -7.83 -10.74 -14.02
C TRP A 115 -8.88 -11.84 -13.91
N ASP A 116 -8.59 -12.99 -14.51
CA ASP A 116 -9.32 -14.22 -14.23
C ASP A 116 -8.75 -14.92 -12.98
N ASP A 117 -9.40 -16.01 -12.56
CA ASP A 117 -8.97 -16.80 -11.40
C ASP A 117 -7.54 -17.34 -11.57
N ALA A 118 -7.17 -17.73 -12.80
CA ALA A 118 -5.85 -18.27 -13.10
C ALA A 118 -4.75 -17.21 -12.93
N ARG A 119 -4.98 -15.99 -13.42
CA ARG A 119 -4.07 -14.87 -13.25
C ARG A 119 -3.99 -14.45 -11.78
N THR A 120 -5.12 -14.36 -11.09
CA THR A 120 -5.18 -14.01 -9.67
C THR A 120 -4.36 -15.00 -8.83
N ALA A 121 -4.49 -16.30 -9.08
CA ALA A 121 -3.69 -17.32 -8.42
C ALA A 121 -2.19 -17.19 -8.74
N ALA A 122 -1.84 -16.95 -10.01
CA ALA A 122 -0.44 -16.79 -10.43
C ALA A 122 0.25 -15.58 -9.78
N GLU A 123 -0.48 -14.47 -9.58
CA GLU A 123 0.02 -13.27 -8.89
C GLU A 123 0.30 -13.54 -7.40
N ILE A 124 -0.61 -14.26 -6.72
CA ILE A 124 -0.42 -14.68 -5.32
C ILE A 124 0.81 -15.58 -5.20
N ASP A 125 0.93 -16.59 -6.08
CA ASP A 125 2.04 -17.54 -6.05
C ASP A 125 3.39 -16.86 -6.35
N ALA A 126 3.43 -15.90 -7.26
CA ALA A 126 4.64 -15.12 -7.54
C ALA A 126 5.16 -14.39 -6.29
N VAL A 127 4.26 -13.76 -5.51
CA VAL A 127 4.63 -13.08 -4.25
C VAL A 127 5.08 -14.09 -3.20
N ARG A 128 4.42 -15.25 -3.07
CA ARG A 128 4.83 -16.31 -2.13
C ARG A 128 6.22 -16.86 -2.45
N VAL A 129 6.49 -17.16 -3.72
CA VAL A 129 7.82 -17.61 -4.17
C VAL A 129 8.90 -16.61 -3.79
N ARG A 130 8.59 -15.30 -3.92
CA ARG A 130 9.52 -14.26 -3.52
C ARG A 130 9.73 -14.22 -2.00
N TYR A 131 8.67 -14.26 -1.20
CA TYR A 131 8.79 -14.38 0.27
C TYR A 131 9.66 -15.56 0.69
N ASP A 132 9.45 -16.73 0.08
CA ASP A 132 10.23 -17.93 0.39
C ASP A 132 11.71 -17.76 0.02
N SER A 133 12.00 -17.14 -1.13
CA SER A 133 13.38 -16.87 -1.55
C SER A 133 14.11 -15.92 -0.60
N GLU A 134 13.40 -14.96 0.01
CA GLU A 134 13.96 -13.99 0.94
C GLU A 134 14.20 -14.60 2.33
N LEU A 135 13.45 -15.64 2.70
CA LEU A 135 13.66 -16.41 3.94
C LEU A 135 14.79 -17.45 3.84
N GLN A 136 15.24 -17.79 2.62
CA GLN A 136 16.40 -18.63 2.37
C GLN A 136 17.72 -17.85 2.54
N PHE A 137 17.94 -17.27 3.72
CA PHE A 137 19.26 -16.76 4.07
C PHE A 137 20.23 -17.94 4.22
N LYS A 138 21.11 -18.15 3.24
CA LYS A 138 22.23 -19.09 3.38
C LYS A 138 23.14 -18.61 4.49
N VAL A 139 23.21 -19.38 5.57
CA VAL A 139 24.37 -19.36 6.46
C VAL A 139 25.47 -20.08 5.69
N ASP A 140 26.33 -19.32 4.99
CA ASP A 140 27.59 -19.88 4.50
C ASP A 140 28.44 -20.26 5.74
N PRO A 141 28.98 -21.50 5.82
CA PRO A 141 29.82 -21.95 6.93
C PRO A 141 31.20 -21.29 6.97
#